data_AF-A0A953TTD7-F1
#
_entry.id   AF-A0A953TTD7-F1
#
_cell.length_a   1.000
_cell.length_b   1.000
_cell.length_c   1.000
_cell.angle_alpha   90.00
_cell.angle_beta   90.00
_cell.angle_gamma   90.00
#
_symmetry.space_group_name_H-M   'P 1'
#
loop_
_entity.id
_entity.type
_entity.pdbx_description
1 polymer ?
#
loop_
_entity_poly.entity_id
_entity_poly.type
_entity_poly.pdbx_seq_one_letter_code
_entity_poly.pdbx_strand_id
1 'polypeptide(L)'
;MTRWKDVVFGALAFVGAHAVEAAAWRSWFAPGGDYAAWFLNSGRAVAFTAVCLFVVSLLGSALGAADQRDSLVRGAYFSGGAVASMTVVLIVVGPGTIWPIVLVGGAAIISACAVAGAYAGGAIRRAGRP
;
A
#
# COMPACT_ATOMS: atom_id res chain seq x y z
N MET A 1 -7.59 4.56 -20.90
CA MET A 1 -8.56 3.61 -20.30
C MET A 1 -8.25 3.48 -18.82
N THR A 2 -9.24 3.66 -17.96
CA THR A 2 -9.08 3.61 -16.49
C THR A 2 -8.82 2.18 -16.04
N ARG A 3 -7.71 1.92 -15.33
CA ARG A 3 -7.34 0.59 -14.83
C ARG A 3 -7.96 0.31 -13.46
N TRP A 4 -9.29 0.27 -13.43
CA TRP A 4 -10.06 0.14 -12.18
C TRP A 4 -9.65 -1.08 -11.33
N LYS A 5 -9.23 -2.18 -11.96
CA LYS A 5 -8.74 -3.37 -11.27
C LYS A 5 -7.51 -3.08 -10.40
N ASP A 6 -6.54 -2.33 -10.93
CA ASP A 6 -5.31 -1.99 -10.21
C ASP A 6 -5.64 -1.07 -9.02
N VAL A 7 -6.60 -0.14 -9.18
CA VAL A 7 -7.13 0.67 -8.08
C VAL A 7 -7.76 -0.19 -6.99
N VAL A 8 -8.65 -1.12 -7.37
CA VAL A 8 -9.32 -2.02 -6.43
C VAL A 8 -8.31 -2.89 -5.67
N PHE A 9 -7.31 -3.45 -6.35
CA PHE A 9 -6.28 -4.25 -5.69
C PHE A 9 -5.41 -3.43 -4.74
N GLY A 10 -5.06 -2.18 -5.10
CA GLY A 10 -4.35 -1.28 -4.19
C GLY A 10 -5.16 -0.96 -2.93
N ALA A 11 -6.44 -0.66 -3.10
CA ALA A 11 -7.39 -0.44 -2.00
C ALA A 11 -7.50 -1.67 -1.08
N LEU A 12 -7.74 -2.85 -1.66
CA LEU A 12 -7.85 -4.11 -0.91
C LEU A 12 -6.55 -4.47 -0.19
N ALA A 13 -5.39 -4.22 -0.79
CA ALA A 13 -4.10 -4.47 -0.16
C ALA A 13 -3.92 -3.62 1.11
N PHE A 14 -4.26 -2.33 1.03
CA PHE A 14 -4.19 -1.44 2.18
C PHE A 14 -5.21 -1.82 3.26
N VAL A 15 -6.49 -2.01 2.90
CA VAL A 15 -7.55 -2.36 3.85
C VAL A 15 -7.26 -3.71 4.51
N GLY A 16 -6.78 -4.69 3.74
CA GLY A 16 -6.38 -5.99 4.25
C GLY A 16 -5.20 -5.89 5.23
N ALA A 17 -4.17 -5.12 4.89
CA ALA A 17 -3.05 -4.88 5.79
C ALA A 17 -3.51 -4.21 7.10
N HIS A 18 -4.32 -3.16 6.99
CA HIS A 18 -4.89 -2.46 8.14
C HIS A 18 -5.75 -3.38 9.02
N ALA A 19 -6.58 -4.25 8.44
CA ALA A 19 -7.40 -5.20 9.19
C ALA A 19 -6.53 -6.21 9.96
N VAL A 20 -5.44 -6.69 9.36
CA VAL A 20 -4.47 -7.58 10.03
C VAL A 20 -3.77 -6.83 11.16
N GLU A 21 -3.31 -5.61 10.92
CA GLU A 21 -2.69 -4.77 11.94
C GLU A 21 -3.63 -4.51 13.11
N ALA A 22 -4.90 -4.19 12.84
CA ALA A 22 -5.91 -3.97 13.85
C ALA A 22 -6.20 -5.22 14.69
N ALA A 23 -6.29 -6.40 14.04
CA ALA A 23 -6.53 -7.66 14.73
C ALA A 23 -5.32 -8.14 15.55
N ALA A 24 -4.10 -7.94 15.05
CA ALA A 24 -2.86 -8.40 15.67
C ALA A 24 -2.12 -7.32 16.47
N TRP A 25 -2.75 -6.15 16.67
CA TRP A 25 -2.07 -4.96 17.21
C TRP A 25 -1.32 -5.25 18.52
N ARG A 26 -2.03 -5.83 19.47
CA ARG A 26 -1.50 -6.11 20.82
C ARG A 26 -0.42 -7.18 20.84
N SER A 27 -0.47 -8.15 19.94
CA SER A 27 0.47 -9.27 19.93
C SER A 27 1.72 -8.99 19.11
N TRP A 28 1.60 -8.27 17.99
CA TRP A 28 2.68 -8.10 17.03
C TRP A 28 3.34 -6.73 17.10
N PHE A 29 2.63 -5.71 17.58
CA PHE A 29 3.06 -4.31 17.39
C PHE A 29 3.16 -3.50 18.68
N ALA A 30 2.65 -4.00 19.81
CA ALA A 30 2.65 -3.30 21.08
C ALA A 30 3.46 -4.01 22.18
N PRO A 31 4.68 -3.54 22.49
CA PRO A 31 5.29 -3.74 23.80
C PRO A 31 5.01 -2.59 24.79
N GLY A 32 4.29 -1.51 24.41
CA GLY A 32 4.33 -0.22 25.13
C GLY A 32 3.06 0.62 25.26
N GLY A 33 1.84 0.08 25.10
CA GLY A 33 0.59 0.79 25.44
C GLY A 33 -0.61 0.54 24.52
N ASP A 34 -1.81 0.94 24.97
CA ASP A 34 -3.09 0.88 24.22
C ASP A 34 -3.27 2.14 23.36
N TYR A 35 -2.69 2.15 22.16
CA TYR A 35 -2.96 3.16 21.12
C TYR A 35 -3.84 2.56 20.03
N ALA A 36 -4.59 3.40 19.31
CA ALA A 36 -5.37 2.97 18.15
C ALA A 36 -4.46 2.34 17.10
N ALA A 37 -4.93 1.24 16.49
CA ALA A 37 -4.19 0.54 15.45
C ALA A 37 -4.06 1.43 14.21
N TRP A 38 -2.84 1.85 13.93
CA TRP A 38 -2.53 2.71 12.80
C TRP A 38 -1.12 2.42 12.31
N PHE A 39 -0.96 2.21 11.01
CA PHE A 39 0.30 1.67 10.49
C PHE A 39 1.51 2.59 10.76
N LEU A 40 1.32 3.92 10.83
CA LEU A 40 2.40 4.86 11.18
C LEU A 40 2.74 4.90 12.67
N ASN A 41 1.94 4.29 13.55
CA ASN A 41 2.23 4.25 14.99
C ASN A 41 3.35 3.25 15.35
N SER A 42 3.77 2.40 14.41
CA SER A 42 4.85 1.43 14.62
C SER A 42 5.63 1.19 13.33
N GLY A 43 6.97 1.31 13.39
CA GLY A 43 7.82 1.01 12.23
C GLY A 43 7.63 -0.42 11.67
N ARG A 44 7.22 -1.37 12.52
CA ARG A 44 6.87 -2.74 12.11
C ARG A 44 5.58 -2.78 11.30
N ALA A 45 4.58 -1.99 11.67
CA ALA A 45 3.33 -1.88 10.92
C ALA A 45 3.56 -1.14 9.58
N VAL A 46 4.37 -0.07 9.58
CA VAL A 46 4.84 0.57 8.33
C VAL A 46 5.48 -0.44 7.39
N ALA A 47 6.43 -1.24 7.89
CA ALA A 47 7.10 -2.25 7.08
C ALA A 47 6.12 -3.32 6.56
N PHE A 48 5.20 -3.78 7.41
CA PHE A 48 4.19 -4.76 7.01
C PHE A 48 3.28 -4.25 5.89
N THR A 49 2.66 -3.08 6.08
CA THR A 49 1.81 -2.44 5.07
C THR A 49 2.59 -2.17 3.77
N ALA A 50 3.83 -1.68 3.88
CA ALA A 50 4.71 -1.45 2.73
C ALA A 50 4.98 -2.75 1.93
N VAL A 51 5.27 -3.85 2.62
CA VAL A 51 5.50 -5.16 2.00
C VAL A 51 4.23 -5.68 1.31
N CYS A 52 3.06 -5.58 1.95
CA CYS A 52 1.78 -5.98 1.33
C CYS A 52 1.53 -5.24 0.02
N LEU A 53 1.69 -3.92 0.01
CA LEU A 53 1.51 -3.09 -1.18
C LEU A 53 2.55 -3.38 -2.26
N PHE A 54 3.82 -3.56 -1.87
CA PHE A 54 4.88 -3.94 -2.78
C PHE A 54 4.57 -5.28 -3.47
N VAL A 55 4.18 -6.31 -2.71
CA VAL A 55 3.90 -7.64 -3.26
C VAL A 55 2.68 -7.61 -4.20
N VAL A 56 1.59 -6.96 -3.80
CA VAL A 56 0.38 -6.89 -4.65
C VAL A 56 0.66 -6.14 -5.96
N SER A 57 1.36 -5.00 -5.90
CA SER A 57 1.70 -4.23 -7.10
C SER A 57 2.73 -4.95 -7.99
N LEU A 58 3.67 -5.69 -7.39
CA LEU A 58 4.62 -6.55 -8.10
C LEU A 58 3.90 -7.66 -8.86
N LEU A 59 3.08 -8.46 -8.19
CA LEU A 59 2.35 -9.56 -8.82
C LEU A 59 1.39 -9.03 -9.89
N GLY A 60 0.66 -7.97 -9.56
CA GLY A 60 -0.22 -7.28 -10.49
C GLY A 60 0.53 -6.91 -11.77
N SER A 61 1.68 -6.24 -11.64
CA SER A 61 2.49 -5.78 -12.77
C SER A 61 3.19 -6.91 -13.54
N ALA A 62 3.74 -7.89 -12.85
CA ALA A 62 4.37 -9.06 -13.47
C ALA A 62 3.42 -9.84 -14.37
N LEU A 63 2.13 -9.92 -14.00
CA LEU A 63 1.13 -10.67 -14.74
C LEU A 63 0.43 -9.88 -15.85
N GLY A 64 0.49 -8.54 -15.84
CA GLY A 64 -0.36 -7.73 -16.71
C GLY A 64 0.29 -6.52 -17.40
N ALA A 65 1.50 -6.08 -17.03
CA ALA A 65 2.07 -4.83 -17.53
C ALA A 65 2.63 -4.99 -18.95
N ALA A 66 2.09 -4.28 -19.94
CA ALA A 66 2.48 -4.47 -21.34
C ALA A 66 3.98 -4.22 -21.58
N ASP A 67 4.54 -3.22 -20.91
CA ASP A 67 5.96 -2.85 -20.91
C ASP A 67 6.33 -2.15 -19.58
N GLN A 68 7.55 -1.59 -19.49
CA GLN A 68 8.02 -0.92 -18.28
C GLN A 68 7.41 0.47 -18.03
N ARG A 69 6.94 1.16 -19.07
CA ARG A 69 6.18 2.39 -18.87
C ARG A 69 4.79 2.06 -18.33
N ASP A 70 4.20 0.98 -18.85
CA ASP A 70 2.92 0.48 -18.38
C ASP A 70 2.97 0.06 -16.90
N SER A 71 4.07 -0.59 -16.46
CA SER A 71 4.22 -0.98 -15.06
C SER A 71 4.23 0.22 -14.11
N LEU A 72 4.89 1.33 -14.47
CA LEU A 72 4.85 2.58 -13.70
C LEU A 72 3.44 3.17 -13.63
N VAL A 73 2.71 3.19 -14.76
CA VAL A 73 1.32 3.68 -14.79
C VAL A 73 0.44 2.84 -13.87
N ARG A 74 0.60 1.51 -13.88
CA ARG A 74 -0.13 0.61 -12.97
C ARG A 74 0.24 0.86 -11.51
N GLY A 75 1.51 1.10 -11.22
CA GLY A 75 1.99 1.53 -9.90
C GLY A 75 1.23 2.75 -9.36
N ALA A 76 1.01 3.75 -10.21
CA ALA A 76 0.22 4.92 -9.85
C ALA A 76 -1.26 4.59 -9.55
N TYR A 77 -1.88 3.67 -10.30
CA TYR A 77 -3.26 3.22 -10.01
C TYR A 77 -3.36 2.41 -8.70
N PHE A 78 -2.40 1.51 -8.42
CA PHE A 78 -2.32 0.81 -7.12
C PHE A 78 -2.16 1.80 -5.96
N SER A 79 -1.24 2.77 -6.11
CA SER A 79 -1.04 3.86 -5.16
C SER A 79 -2.33 4.63 -4.92
N GLY A 80 -3.02 5.06 -5.98
CA GLY A 80 -4.26 5.84 -5.87
C GLY A 80 -5.34 5.12 -5.07
N GLY A 81 -5.54 3.82 -5.32
CA GLY A 81 -6.48 3.00 -4.54
C GLY A 81 -6.09 2.87 -3.07
N ALA A 82 -4.81 2.59 -2.80
CA ALA A 82 -4.29 2.45 -1.45
C ALA A 82 -4.37 3.76 -0.64
N VAL A 83 -4.01 4.90 -1.25
CA VAL A 83 -4.07 6.23 -0.61
C VAL A 83 -5.52 6.65 -0.34
N ALA A 84 -6.43 6.36 -1.26
CA ALA A 84 -7.86 6.61 -1.05
C ALA A 84 -8.39 5.79 0.14
N SER A 85 -8.09 4.49 0.19
CA SER A 85 -8.45 3.65 1.34
C SER A 85 -7.79 4.10 2.64
N MET A 86 -6.52 4.49 2.63
CA MET A 86 -5.83 5.06 3.78
C MET A 86 -6.54 6.30 4.32
N THR A 87 -6.96 7.19 3.41
CA THR A 87 -7.67 8.41 3.77
C THR A 87 -9.02 8.09 4.41
N VAL A 88 -9.77 7.13 3.85
CA VAL A 88 -11.04 6.66 4.43
C VAL A 88 -10.82 6.07 5.83
N VAL A 89 -9.83 5.19 5.99
CA VAL A 89 -9.51 4.61 7.31
C VAL A 89 -9.13 5.69 8.31
N LEU A 90 -8.31 6.68 7.92
CA LEU A 90 -7.92 7.78 8.79
C LEU A 90 -9.13 8.61 9.26
N ILE A 91 -10.08 8.88 8.36
CA ILE A 91 -11.33 9.58 8.69
C ILE A 91 -12.17 8.75 9.69
N VAL A 92 -12.26 7.43 9.49
CA VAL A 92 -13.06 6.53 10.33
C VAL A 92 -12.45 6.34 11.71
N VAL A 93 -11.13 6.14 11.81
CA VAL A 93 -10.43 5.91 13.09
C VAL A 93 -10.35 7.20 13.91
N GLY A 94 -10.36 8.35 13.23
CA GLY A 94 -10.21 9.66 13.85
C GLY A 94 -8.85 10.25 13.48
N PRO A 95 -8.79 11.35 12.71
CA PRO A 95 -7.54 11.87 12.17
C PRO A 95 -6.55 12.35 13.26
N GLY A 96 -7.06 12.77 14.43
CA GLY A 96 -6.24 13.43 15.44
C GLY A 96 -5.73 14.79 14.96
N THR A 97 -4.79 15.40 15.68
CA THR A 97 -4.27 16.76 15.38
C THR A 97 -3.10 16.76 14.38
N ILE A 98 -2.40 15.62 14.23
CA ILE A 98 -1.23 15.46 13.35
C ILE A 98 -1.57 14.89 11.97
N TRP A 99 -2.87 14.81 11.65
CA TRP A 99 -3.40 14.12 10.48
C TRP A 99 -2.86 14.58 9.12
N PRO A 100 -2.53 15.87 8.88
CA PRO A 100 -2.01 16.27 7.57
C PRO A 100 -0.64 15.66 7.29
N ILE A 101 0.21 15.60 8.32
CA ILE A 101 1.56 15.00 8.24
C ILE A 101 1.44 13.49 8.04
N VAL A 102 0.54 12.85 8.78
CA VAL A 102 0.23 11.42 8.64
C VAL A 102 -0.27 11.09 7.23
N LEU A 103 -1.12 11.92 6.66
CA LEU A 103 -1.67 11.72 5.32
C LEU A 103 -0.60 11.88 4.24
N VAL A 104 0.24 12.91 4.32
CA VAL A 104 1.33 13.13 3.36
C VAL A 104 2.42 12.07 3.50
N GLY A 105 2.90 11.81 4.71
CA GLY A 105 3.94 10.82 4.97
C GLY A 105 3.48 9.40 4.62
N GLY A 106 2.27 9.03 5.03
CA GLY A 106 1.65 7.76 4.69
C GLY A 106 1.46 7.59 3.18
N ALA A 107 0.94 8.62 2.49
CA ALA A 107 0.76 8.58 1.04
C ALA A 107 2.09 8.45 0.30
N ALA A 108 3.14 9.13 0.75
CA ALA A 108 4.48 9.03 0.17
C ALA A 108 5.04 7.60 0.28
N ILE A 109 4.96 6.99 1.47
CA ILE A 109 5.42 5.62 1.72
C ILE A 109 4.64 4.62 0.86
N ILE A 110 3.31 4.67 0.92
CA ILE A 110 2.40 3.79 0.15
C ILE A 110 2.69 3.90 -1.35
N SER A 111 2.83 5.13 -1.85
CA SER A 111 3.08 5.37 -3.27
C SER A 111 4.44 4.87 -3.71
N ALA A 112 5.48 5.14 -2.93
CA ALA A 112 6.83 4.65 -3.22
C ALA A 112 6.85 3.11 -3.28
N CYS A 113 6.24 2.44 -2.31
CA CYS A 113 6.19 0.97 -2.27
C CYS A 113 5.36 0.37 -3.43
N ALA A 114 4.20 0.95 -3.74
CA ALA A 114 3.36 0.49 -4.84
C ALA A 114 4.03 0.69 -6.21
N VAL A 115 4.71 1.82 -6.42
CA VAL A 115 5.45 2.09 -7.66
C VAL A 115 6.68 1.20 -7.76
N ALA A 116 7.43 1.02 -6.66
CA ALA A 116 8.60 0.15 -6.64
C ALA A 116 8.22 -1.31 -6.93
N GLY A 117 7.16 -1.83 -6.30
CA GLY A 117 6.65 -3.17 -6.56
C GLY A 117 6.21 -3.33 -8.01
N ALA A 118 5.42 -2.39 -8.52
CA ALA A 118 4.99 -2.41 -9.92
C ALA A 118 6.17 -2.38 -10.91
N TYR A 119 7.16 -1.51 -10.68
CA TYR A 119 8.37 -1.43 -11.50
C TYR A 119 9.16 -2.74 -11.49
N ALA A 120 9.33 -3.36 -10.32
CA ALA A 120 9.97 -4.67 -10.17
C ALA A 120 9.19 -5.76 -10.92
N GLY A 121 7.86 -5.77 -10.81
CA GLY A 121 7.00 -6.71 -11.54
C GLY A 121 7.12 -6.55 -13.06
N GLY A 122 7.16 -5.30 -13.56
CA GLY A 122 7.41 -5.03 -14.98
C GLY A 122 8.78 -5.54 -15.46
N ALA A 123 9.81 -5.38 -14.63
CA ALA A 123 11.15 -5.89 -14.93
C ALA A 123 11.18 -7.43 -15.01
N ILE A 124 10.52 -8.12 -14.07
CA ILE A 124 10.36 -9.58 -14.09
C ILE A 124 9.67 -10.04 -15.37
N ARG A 125 8.56 -9.40 -15.75
CA ARG A 125 7.83 -9.76 -16.97
C ARG A 125 8.69 -9.55 -18.22
N ARG A 126 9.48 -8.47 -18.25
CA ARG A 126 10.38 -8.17 -19.36
C ARG A 126 11.46 -9.23 -19.52
N ALA A 127 12.07 -9.66 -18.41
CA ALA A 127 13.10 -10.70 -18.41
C ALA A 127 12.56 -12.08 -18.84
N GLY A 128 11.27 -12.35 -18.61
CA GLY A 128 10.61 -13.60 -18.99
C GLY A 128 10.06 -13.65 -20.41
N ARG A 129 10.19 -12.58 -21.21
CA ARG A 129 9.80 -12.61 -22.63
C ARG A 129 11.01 -13.02 -23.48
N PRO A 130 10.90 -14.11 -24.27
CA PRO A 130 11.94 -14.49 -25.23
C PRO A 130 12.12 -13.46 -26.34
#